data_AF-A0A933A3A9-F1
#
_entry.id   AF-A0A933A3A9-F1
#
_cell.length_a   1.000
_cell.length_b   1.000
_cell.length_c   1.000
_cell.angle_alpha   90.00
_cell.angle_beta   90.00
_cell.angle_gamma   90.00
#
_symmetry.space_group_name_H-M   'P 1'
#
loop_
_entity.id
_entity.type
_entity.pdbx_description
1 polymer ?
#
loop_
_entity_poly.entity_id
_entity_poly.type
_entity_poly.pdbx_seq_one_letter_code
_entity_poly.pdbx_strand_id
1 'polypeptide(L)' 'RALGARVVAEADRRGAFVLNLVLPVGVYSPGFFQGTAGIGYVLLRMAEPGRLPCVLLWE' A
#
# COMPACT_ATOMS: atom_id res chain seq x y z
N ARG A 1 -10.26 -3.93 7.50
CA ARG A 1 -9.34 -4.73 8.35
C ARG A 1 -8.89 -6.04 7.67
N ALA A 2 -9.79 -6.98 7.34
CA ALA A 2 -9.41 -8.25 6.69
C ALA A 2 -8.66 -8.10 5.35
N LEU A 3 -9.01 -7.10 4.54
CA LEU A 3 -8.37 -6.86 3.23
C LEU A 3 -6.92 -6.40 3.35
N GLY A 4 -6.61 -5.48 4.28
CA GLY A 4 -5.25 -5.03 4.55
C GLY A 4 -4.35 -6.17 5.02
N ALA A 5 -4.85 -7.03 5.92
CA ALA A 5 -4.11 -8.20 6.39
C ALA A 5 -3.78 -9.17 5.24
N ARG A 6 -4.71 -9.40 4.30
CA ARG A 6 -4.46 -10.24 3.11
C ARG A 6 -3.40 -9.64 2.19
N VAL A 7 -3.41 -8.33 1.99
CA VAL A 7 -2.41 -7.63 1.17
C VAL A 7 -1.01 -7.77 1.78
N VAL A 8 -0.89 -7.62 3.10
CA VAL A 8 0.39 -7.82 3.82
C VAL A 8 0.85 -9.27 3.72
N ALA A 9 -0.02 -10.24 4.04
CA ALA A 9 0.34 -11.66 3.96
C ALA A 9 0.77 -12.10 2.56
N GLU A 10 0.13 -11.56 1.51
CA GLU A 10 0.52 -11.84 0.14
C GLU A 10 1.86 -11.19 -0.23
N ALA A 11 2.13 -9.98 0.26
CA ALA A 11 3.42 -9.32 0.07
C ALA A 11 4.54 -10.10 0.76
N ASP A 12 4.31 -10.60 1.99
CA ASP A 12 5.25 -11.46 2.71
C ASP A 12 5.53 -12.76 1.94
N ARG A 13 4.48 -13.41 1.42
CA ARG A 13 4.59 -14.64 0.64
C ARG A 13 5.39 -14.45 -0.66
N ARG A 14 5.28 -13.27 -1.28
CA ARG A 14 6.02 -12.92 -2.52
C ARG A 14 7.38 -12.27 -2.26
N GLY A 15 7.65 -11.84 -1.03
CA GLY A 15 8.83 -11.03 -0.67
C GLY A 15 8.76 -9.56 -1.11
N ALA A 16 7.64 -9.11 -1.69
CA ALA A 16 7.47 -7.73 -2.14
C ALA A 16 6.00 -7.39 -2.43
N PHE A 17 5.66 -6.10 -2.32
CA PHE A 17 4.44 -5.57 -2.91
C PHE A 17 4.58 -5.49 -4.43
N VAL A 18 3.54 -5.91 -5.15
CA VAL A 18 3.46 -5.72 -6.61
C VAL A 18 2.94 -4.31 -6.87
N LEU A 19 3.79 -3.45 -7.42
CA LEU A 19 3.47 -2.03 -7.63
C LEU A 19 2.73 -1.79 -8.95
N ASN A 20 3.14 -2.47 -10.01
CA ASN A 20 2.41 -2.51 -11.27
C ASN A 20 2.66 -3.87 -11.97
N LEU A 21 1.86 -4.20 -12.99
CA LEU A 21 1.92 -5.49 -13.70
C LEU A 21 3.00 -5.57 -14.80
N VAL A 22 3.61 -4.45 -15.13
CA VAL A 22 4.64 -4.31 -16.19
C VAL A 22 6.06 -4.34 -15.58
N LEU A 23 6.20 -3.98 -14.31
CA LEU A 23 7.45 -3.95 -13.57
C LEU A 23 7.74 -5.34 -12.99
N PRO A 24 9.01 -5.75 -12.95
CA PRO A 24 9.43 -6.92 -12.20
C PRO A 24 8.98 -6.84 -10.74
N VAL A 25 8.64 -8.00 -10.16
CA VAL A 25 8.38 -8.11 -8.72
C VAL A 25 9.65 -7.73 -7.95
N GLY A 26 9.49 -6.94 -6.88
CA GLY A 26 10.61 -6.49 -6.05
C GLY A 26 11.20 -5.14 -6.44
N VAL A 27 10.73 -4.51 -7.53
CA VAL A 27 11.09 -3.11 -7.82
C VAL A 27 10.62 -2.22 -6.66
N TYR A 28 11.57 -1.56 -6.01
CA TYR A 28 11.27 -0.57 -4.97
C TYR A 28 10.98 0.78 -5.62
N SER A 29 9.78 1.31 -5.39
CA SER A 29 9.42 2.69 -5.73
C SER A 29 8.88 3.38 -4.46
N PRO A 30 9.56 4.41 -3.93
CA PRO A 30 9.14 5.09 -2.70
C PRO A 30 8.01 6.12 -2.93
N GLY A 31 7.51 6.27 -4.16
CA GLY A 31 6.53 7.30 -4.51
C GLY A 31 5.21 7.16 -3.73
N PHE A 32 4.55 8.29 -3.48
CA PHE A 32 3.30 8.30 -2.72
C PHE A 32 2.11 7.75 -3.52
N PHE A 33 1.89 8.18 -4.76
CA PHE A 33 0.71 7.74 -5.52
C PHE A 33 0.87 6.39 -6.21
N GLN A 34 2.10 5.99 -6.53
CA GLN A 34 2.40 4.80 -7.36
C GLN A 34 3.51 3.95 -6.75
N GLY A 35 3.70 4.02 -5.43
CA GLY A 35 4.78 3.35 -4.73
C GLY A 35 4.42 2.91 -3.32
N THR A 36 5.43 2.43 -2.61
CA THR A 36 5.31 1.80 -1.29
C THR A 36 4.84 2.76 -0.21
N ALA A 37 5.14 4.06 -0.33
CA ALA A 37 4.65 5.06 0.62
C ALA A 37 3.12 5.17 0.60
N GLY A 38 2.49 5.12 -0.58
CA GLY A 38 1.03 5.09 -0.70
C GLY A 38 0.39 3.83 -0.17
N ILE A 39 1.02 2.68 -0.42
CA ILE A 39 0.57 1.39 0.13
C ILE A 39 0.58 1.46 1.66
N GLY A 40 1.69 1.90 2.26
CA GLY A 40 1.81 2.08 3.70
C GLY A 40 0.76 3.04 4.25
N TYR A 41 0.54 4.17 3.57
CA TYR A 41 -0.48 5.15 3.94
C TYR A 41 -1.88 4.52 3.99
N VAL A 42 -2.27 3.78 2.95
CA VAL A 42 -3.59 3.15 2.88
C VAL A 42 -3.73 2.02 3.91
N LEU A 43 -2.67 1.25 4.17
CA LEU A 43 -2.68 0.24 5.24
C LEU A 43 -2.90 0.88 6.61
N LEU A 44 -2.19 1.97 6.91
CA LEU A 44 -2.37 2.73 8.15
C LEU A 44 -3.76 3.35 8.25
N ARG A 45 -4.27 3.95 7.16
CA ARG A 45 -5.63 4.52 7.12
C ARG A 45 -6.70 3.46 7.33
N MET A 46 -6.50 2.23 6.83
CA MET A 46 -7.41 1.12 7.10
C MET A 46 -7.38 0.65 8.56
N ALA A 47 -6.27 0.83 9.26
CA ALA A 47 -6.16 0.54 10.69
C ALA A 47 -6.84 1.65 11.52
N GLU A 48 -6.61 2.91 11.15
CA GLU A 48 -6.99 4.12 11.88
C GLU A 48 -7.71 5.15 10.97
N PRO A 49 -8.92 4.87 10.46
CA PRO A 49 -9.56 5.67 9.42
C PRO A 49 -9.91 7.11 9.83
N GLY A 50 -10.08 7.38 11.13
CA GLY A 50 -10.34 8.71 11.66
C GLY A 50 -9.09 9.57 11.88
N ARG A 51 -7.89 9.02 11.71
CA ARG A 51 -6.62 9.71 11.97
C ARG A 51 -5.88 10.13 10.70
N LEU A 52 -6.25 9.54 9.56
CA LEU A 52 -5.56 9.75 8.29
C LEU A 52 -6.58 10.16 7.20
N PRO A 53 -6.42 11.35 6.60
CA PRO A 53 -7.39 11.90 5.64
C PRO A 53 -7.45 11.11 4.33
N CYS A 54 -8.46 11.39 3.50
CA CYS A 54 -8.46 10.91 2.12
C CYS A 54 -7.61 11.83 1.24
N VAL A 55 -6.33 11.54 1.10
CA VAL A 55 -5.40 12.31 0.24
C VAL A 55 -5.85 12.45 -1.22
N LEU A 56 -6.65 11.50 -1.73
CA LEU A 56 -7.22 11.60 -3.10
C LEU A 56 -8.37 12.62 -3.21
N LEU A 57 -8.97 12.99 -2.08
CA LEU A 57 -9.98 14.05 -1.99
C LEU A 57 -9.36 15.40 -1.62
N TRP A 58 -8.04 15.46 -1.41
CA TRP A 58 -7.32 16.67 -0.99
C TRP A 58 -7.83 17.23 0.35
N GLU A 59 -8.14 16.32 1.28
CA GLU A 59 -8.52 16.59 2.68
C GLU A 59 -7.32 16.73 3.62
#